data_AF-A0A947HBP5-F1
#
_entry.id   AF-A0A947HBP5-F1
#
_cell.length_a   1.000
_cell.length_b   1.000
_cell.length_c   1.000
_cell.angle_alpha   90.00
_cell.angle_beta   90.00
_cell.angle_gamma   90.00
#
_symmetry.space_group_name_H-M   'P 1'
#
loop_
_entity.id
_entity.type
_entity.pdbx_description
1 polymer ?
#
loop_
_entity_poly.entity_id
_entity_poly.type
_entity_poly.pdbx_seq_one_letter_code
_entity_poly.pdbx_strand_id
1 'polypeptide(L)'
;MTEIFRQAFVQAASDKLIDKPELNQLRQIKNDLQKTAPGSEPARVAARTLQSLDSYTGTTRVNQPIAQADGKPLYYDFKFTPTYGEAEAVPGKTPLEIVSHLSQGDELAETKQDNVRCAAATVLNAYLLLGGKFEDLPAKLGLKLESSDLTYGNAHRVQEAIYLKANVNGGDGLNISDSNRYDFQIGRITRPEVVGESRIAANLLGLKTHALMGPTREKMTEREPAVKAYLAQNPKAVFYLTVQGGPPVRAPQEYDKYNHAVTVYHEKGKFYLLDTGVNDNGAGRAMKPLNPAQVKELLYDNKGYVFGLSFAEPASQATTGATGKP
;
A
#
# COMPACT_ATOMS: atom_id res chain seq x y z
N MET A 1 36.50 2.51 23.63
CA MET A 1 36.57 3.37 22.42
C MET A 1 35.95 2.73 21.18
N THR A 2 35.79 1.40 21.10
CA THR A 2 34.85 0.64 20.22
C THR A 2 33.37 1.01 20.37
N GLU A 3 33.09 2.06 21.12
CA GLU A 3 31.80 2.30 21.75
C GLU A 3 30.91 3.24 20.93
N ILE A 4 31.49 4.25 20.26
CA ILE A 4 30.69 5.32 19.64
C ILE A 4 29.81 4.79 18.50
N PHE A 5 30.41 4.11 17.50
CA PHE A 5 29.63 3.53 16.40
C PHE A 5 28.70 2.43 16.91
N ARG A 6 29.16 1.61 17.86
CA ARG A 6 28.36 0.54 18.44
C ARG A 6 27.12 1.10 19.12
N GLN A 7 27.26 2.06 20.03
CA GLN A 7 26.14 2.69 20.73
C GLN A 7 25.17 3.35 19.75
N ALA A 8 25.69 4.07 18.75
CA ALA A 8 24.85 4.68 17.73
C ALA A 8 24.05 3.63 16.94
N PHE A 9 24.69 2.51 16.57
CA PHE A 9 23.99 1.41 15.91
C PHE A 9 22.96 0.75 16.82
N VAL A 10 23.30 0.47 18.08
CA VAL A 10 22.37 -0.11 19.05
C VAL A 10 21.17 0.79 19.27
N GLN A 11 21.39 2.10 19.37
CA GLN A 11 20.33 3.08 19.48
C GLN A 11 19.47 3.12 18.23
N ALA A 12 20.08 3.13 17.05
CA ALA A 12 19.37 3.09 15.76
C ALA A 12 18.58 1.78 15.57
N ALA A 13 19.03 0.66 16.14
CA ALA A 13 18.33 -0.62 16.04
C ALA A 13 17.36 -0.88 17.21
N SER A 14 17.22 0.04 18.16
CA SER A 14 16.55 -0.21 19.44
C SER A 14 15.04 -0.43 19.32
N ASP A 15 14.43 0.27 18.37
CA ASP A 15 13.05 0.17 17.89
C ASP A 15 12.88 -0.87 16.78
N LYS A 16 13.94 -1.63 16.47
CA LYS A 16 13.99 -2.68 15.44
C LYS A 16 13.76 -2.15 14.02
N LEU A 17 14.01 -0.86 13.76
CA LEU A 17 13.95 -0.25 12.44
C LEU A 17 15.18 0.63 12.24
N ILE A 18 15.91 0.45 11.15
CA ILE A 18 16.92 1.42 10.71
C ILE A 18 16.43 1.99 9.39
N ASP A 19 15.99 3.24 9.42
CA ASP A 19 15.50 3.98 8.27
C ASP A 19 16.60 4.87 7.65
N LYS A 20 16.23 5.66 6.63
CA LYS A 20 17.16 6.52 5.91
C LYS A 20 17.83 7.58 6.83
N PRO A 21 17.10 8.37 7.63
CA PRO A 21 17.68 9.19 8.70
C PRO A 21 18.72 8.47 9.58
N GLU A 22 18.39 7.33 10.20
CA GLU A 22 19.35 6.62 11.06
C GLU A 22 20.56 6.12 10.27
N LEU A 23 20.34 5.59 9.07
CA LEU A 23 21.40 5.15 8.17
C LEU A 23 22.37 6.30 7.82
N ASN A 24 21.83 7.50 7.56
CA ASN A 24 22.64 8.68 7.26
C ASN A 24 23.46 9.13 8.48
N GLN A 25 22.89 9.04 9.69
CA GLN A 25 23.63 9.30 10.92
C GLN A 25 24.78 8.30 11.11
N LEU A 26 24.53 7.00 10.89
CA LEU A 26 25.56 5.96 10.96
C LEU A 26 26.66 6.18 9.92
N ARG A 27 26.30 6.57 8.70
CA ARG A 27 27.27 6.94 7.64
C ARG A 27 28.11 8.15 8.03
N GLN A 28 27.50 9.16 8.65
CA GLN A 28 28.22 10.33 9.14
C GLN A 28 29.25 9.94 10.21
N ILE A 29 28.85 9.13 11.20
CA ILE A 29 29.76 8.63 12.25
C ILE A 29 30.92 7.82 11.64
N LYS A 30 30.65 6.96 10.66
CA LYS A 30 31.70 6.23 9.91
C LYS A 30 32.70 7.22 9.28
N ASN A 31 32.20 8.23 8.58
CA ASN A 31 33.05 9.21 7.89
C ASN A 31 33.93 9.99 8.88
N ASP A 32 33.37 10.37 10.03
CA ASP A 32 34.11 11.08 11.07
C ASP A 32 35.16 10.20 11.73
N LEU A 33 34.87 8.92 11.98
CA LEU A 33 35.85 7.93 12.47
C LEU A 33 36.98 7.70 11.46
N GLN A 34 36.68 7.65 10.16
CA GLN A 34 37.69 7.50 9.11
C GLN A 34 38.64 8.70 9.02
N LYS A 35 38.14 9.92 9.30
CA LYS A 35 38.96 11.14 9.31
C LYS A 35 39.79 11.28 10.58
N THR A 36 39.19 11.01 11.74
CA THR A 36 39.79 11.31 13.05
C THR A 36 40.65 10.17 13.60
N ALA A 37 40.34 8.92 13.25
CA ALA A 37 41.05 7.73 13.71
C ALA A 37 41.13 6.66 12.61
N PRO A 38 41.81 6.95 11.49
CA PRO A 38 41.93 6.01 10.37
C PRO A 38 42.57 4.69 10.82
N GLY A 39 42.02 3.56 10.35
CA GLY A 39 42.52 2.22 10.69
C GLY A 39 42.16 1.71 12.09
N SER A 40 41.54 2.55 12.93
CA SER A 40 41.06 2.12 14.25
C SER A 40 39.98 1.04 14.13
N GLU A 41 39.84 0.20 15.17
CA GLU A 41 38.81 -0.84 15.20
C GLU A 41 37.38 -0.27 15.05
N PRO A 42 36.99 0.85 15.70
CA PRO A 42 35.70 1.50 15.44
C PRO A 42 35.48 1.84 13.96
N ALA A 43 36.49 2.40 13.28
CA ALA A 43 36.39 2.76 11.87
C ALA A 43 36.24 1.52 10.97
N ARG A 44 36.94 0.42 11.30
CA ARG A 44 36.83 -0.87 10.60
C ARG A 44 35.47 -1.52 10.78
N VAL A 45 34.93 -1.54 12.01
CA VAL A 45 33.59 -2.07 12.30
C VAL A 45 32.54 -1.27 11.55
N ALA A 46 32.58 0.06 11.65
CA ALA A 46 31.65 0.95 10.95
C ALA A 46 31.66 0.73 9.42
N ALA A 47 32.85 0.63 8.83
CA ALA A 47 33.00 0.37 7.39
C ALA A 47 32.41 -0.98 6.96
N ARG A 48 32.69 -2.06 7.71
CA ARG A 48 32.17 -3.40 7.39
C ARG A 48 30.66 -3.50 7.57
N THR A 49 30.13 -2.95 8.66
CA THR A 49 28.69 -2.94 8.93
C THR A 49 27.94 -2.19 7.85
N LEU A 50 28.37 -0.97 7.49
CA LEU A 50 27.69 -0.20 6.46
C LEU A 50 27.88 -0.78 5.05
N GLN A 51 29.04 -1.38 4.74
CA GLN A 51 29.21 -2.10 3.48
C GLN A 51 28.24 -3.29 3.34
N SER A 52 27.97 -4.00 4.44
CA SER A 52 26.95 -5.07 4.48
C SER A 52 25.56 -4.48 4.20
N LEU A 53 25.20 -3.39 4.88
CA LEU A 53 23.89 -2.76 4.73
C LEU A 53 23.68 -2.14 3.34
N ASP A 54 24.71 -1.56 2.74
CA ASP A 54 24.66 -0.95 1.41
C ASP A 54 24.35 -1.97 0.29
N SER A 55 24.43 -3.28 0.57
CA SER A 55 24.00 -4.34 -0.37
C SER A 55 22.48 -4.44 -0.51
N TYR A 56 21.72 -3.92 0.45
CA TYR A 56 20.25 -3.94 0.44
C TYR A 56 19.71 -2.67 -0.20
N THR A 57 18.84 -2.83 -1.20
CA THR A 57 18.29 -1.71 -1.99
C THR A 57 16.82 -1.40 -1.69
N GLY A 58 16.20 -2.14 -0.78
CA GLY A 58 14.83 -1.95 -0.35
C GLY A 58 14.61 -2.54 1.03
N THR A 59 13.38 -2.44 1.52
CA THR A 59 12.97 -2.92 2.83
C THR A 59 13.33 -4.40 3.03
N THR A 60 14.09 -4.71 4.07
CA THR A 60 14.49 -6.09 4.36
C THR A 60 14.68 -6.32 5.85
N ARG A 61 14.42 -7.54 6.32
CA ARG A 61 14.81 -7.96 7.66
C ARG A 61 16.29 -8.32 7.64
N VAL A 62 17.06 -7.73 8.55
CA VAL A 62 18.49 -7.93 8.67
C VAL A 62 18.80 -8.49 10.05
N ASN A 63 19.68 -9.49 10.08
CA ASN A 63 20.34 -9.97 11.28
C ASN A 63 21.83 -9.64 11.15
N GLN A 64 22.28 -8.58 11.83
CA GLN A 64 23.61 -8.02 11.64
C GLN A 64 24.48 -8.19 12.89
N PRO A 65 25.66 -8.84 12.79
CA PRO A 65 26.65 -8.79 13.86
C PRO A 65 27.36 -7.43 13.86
N ILE A 66 27.48 -6.80 15.03
CA ILE A 66 28.15 -5.48 15.17
C ILE A 66 29.18 -5.41 16.30
N ALA A 67 29.22 -6.39 17.20
CA ALA A 67 30.14 -6.40 18.34
C ALA A 67 30.42 -7.83 18.80
N GLN A 68 31.40 -8.00 19.70
CA GLN A 68 31.55 -9.23 20.47
C GLN A 68 31.15 -8.98 21.94
N ALA A 69 30.39 -9.89 22.51
CA ALA A 69 30.14 -10.02 23.94
C ALA A 69 30.70 -11.39 24.38
N ASP A 70 31.65 -11.38 25.33
CA ASP A 70 32.31 -12.60 25.83
C ASP A 70 32.90 -13.50 24.73
N GLY A 71 33.51 -12.89 23.71
CA GLY A 71 34.12 -13.60 22.57
C GLY A 71 33.12 -14.13 21.53
N LYS A 72 31.81 -13.88 21.68
CA LYS A 72 30.78 -14.25 20.70
C LYS A 72 30.21 -13.03 19.98
N PRO A 73 29.88 -13.11 18.67
CA PRO A 73 29.22 -12.01 17.98
C PRO A 73 27.85 -11.70 18.60
N LEU A 74 27.59 -10.42 18.86
CA LEU A 74 26.28 -9.91 19.24
C LEU A 74 25.54 -9.48 17.98
N TYR A 75 24.40 -10.11 17.75
CA TYR A 75 23.55 -9.91 16.58
C TYR A 75 22.37 -9.01 16.92
N TYR A 76 21.99 -8.18 15.95
CA TYR A 76 20.83 -7.30 16.03
C TYR A 76 19.87 -7.62 14.90
N ASP A 77 18.62 -7.89 15.27
CA ASP A 77 17.52 -8.12 14.35
C ASP A 77 16.70 -6.84 14.19
N PHE A 78 16.65 -6.30 12.97
CA PHE A 78 15.88 -5.10 12.66
C PHE A 78 15.36 -5.16 11.22
N LYS A 79 14.38 -4.31 10.93
CA LYS A 79 13.95 -3.97 9.59
C LYS A 79 14.80 -2.83 9.06
N PHE A 80 15.26 -2.92 7.82
CA PHE A 80 16.13 -1.94 7.20
C PHE A 80 15.45 -1.29 6.02
N THR A 81 15.27 0.03 6.04
CA THR A 81 14.47 0.81 5.08
C THR A 81 15.29 1.98 4.52
N PRO A 82 16.29 1.72 3.66
CA PRO A 82 17.28 2.73 3.27
C PRO A 82 16.75 3.86 2.37
N THR A 83 15.51 3.73 1.87
CA THR A 83 14.95 4.60 0.83
C THR A 83 14.16 5.79 1.37
N TYR A 84 13.66 5.71 2.60
CA TYR A 84 12.85 6.77 3.22
C TYR A 84 12.98 6.72 4.75
N GLY A 85 12.53 7.78 5.42
CA GLY A 85 12.29 7.77 6.86
C GLY A 85 10.81 7.97 7.18
N GLU A 86 10.34 7.44 8.31
CA GLU A 86 8.90 7.42 8.63
C GLU A 86 8.32 8.83 8.81
N ALA A 87 9.14 9.79 9.25
CA ALA A 87 8.78 11.20 9.37
C ALA A 87 8.96 11.99 8.06
N GLU A 88 9.57 11.41 7.02
CA GLU A 88 9.73 12.10 5.74
C GLU A 88 8.38 12.27 5.04
N ALA A 89 8.14 13.45 4.48
CA ALA A 89 6.99 13.68 3.61
C ALA A 89 7.11 12.83 2.35
N VAL A 90 5.99 12.24 1.93
CA VAL A 90 5.93 11.50 0.67
C VAL A 90 6.07 12.48 -0.49
N PRO A 91 7.09 12.32 -1.36
CA PRO A 91 7.32 13.27 -2.44
C PRO A 91 6.30 13.10 -3.57
N GLY A 92 6.01 14.21 -4.26
CA GLY A 92 5.13 14.24 -5.43
C GLY A 92 4.22 15.46 -5.43
N LYS A 93 3.84 15.93 -6.63
CA LYS A 93 2.88 17.03 -6.82
C LYS A 93 1.55 16.54 -7.38
N THR A 94 1.57 15.42 -8.08
CA THR A 94 0.39 14.76 -8.63
C THR A 94 0.03 13.52 -7.82
N PRO A 95 -1.24 13.08 -7.82
CA PRO A 95 -1.63 11.82 -7.20
C PRO A 95 -0.78 10.64 -7.65
N LEU A 96 -0.47 10.57 -8.96
CA LEU A 96 0.36 9.54 -9.57
C LEU A 96 1.79 9.50 -9.00
N GLU A 97 2.42 10.68 -8.87
CA GLU A 97 3.76 10.77 -8.28
C GLU A 97 3.72 10.33 -6.83
N ILE A 98 2.77 10.84 -6.04
CA ILE A 98 2.63 10.49 -4.62
C ILE A 98 2.48 8.96 -4.44
N VAL A 99 1.53 8.34 -5.14
CA VAL A 99 1.29 6.90 -4.96
C VAL A 99 2.41 6.03 -5.54
N SER A 100 3.27 6.57 -6.43
CA SER A 100 4.46 5.85 -6.90
C SER A 100 5.51 5.63 -5.80
N HIS A 101 5.44 6.42 -4.72
CA HIS A 101 6.28 6.27 -3.53
C HIS A 101 5.60 5.47 -2.41
N LEU A 102 4.30 5.16 -2.51
CA LEU A 102 3.51 4.45 -1.50
C LEU A 102 3.28 2.98 -1.88
N SER A 103 4.15 2.11 -1.39
CA SER A 103 3.97 0.66 -1.31
C SER A 103 3.51 0.21 0.10
N GLN A 104 3.14 -1.06 0.18
CA GLN A 104 2.79 -1.89 1.34
C GLN A 104 3.93 -2.88 1.67
N GLY A 105 5.19 -2.58 1.39
CA GLY A 105 6.29 -3.49 1.73
C GLY A 105 6.79 -3.32 3.17
N ASP A 106 6.15 -2.46 3.96
CA ASP A 106 6.70 -1.97 5.21
C ASP A 106 5.74 -1.91 6.42
N GLU A 107 6.29 -2.12 7.61
CA GLU A 107 5.55 -2.31 8.86
C GLU A 107 6.18 -1.40 9.93
N LEU A 108 5.33 -0.62 10.60
CA LEU A 108 5.71 0.00 11.85
C LEU A 108 5.57 -1.03 12.98
N ALA A 109 6.33 -0.88 14.06
CA ALA A 109 6.30 -1.78 15.21
C ALA A 109 4.89 -1.93 15.81
N GLU A 110 4.07 -0.89 15.75
CA GLU A 110 2.70 -0.85 16.26
C GLU A 110 1.64 -1.32 15.25
N THR A 111 2.03 -1.72 14.03
CA THR A 111 1.08 -2.09 12.97
C THR A 111 1.14 -3.55 12.59
N LYS A 112 0.08 -4.06 11.93
CA LYS A 112 0.07 -5.42 11.39
C LYS A 112 1.01 -5.55 10.20
N GLN A 113 1.39 -6.80 9.92
CA GLN A 113 2.13 -7.16 8.72
C GLN A 113 1.38 -6.77 7.44
N ASP A 114 2.11 -6.57 6.36
CA ASP A 114 1.53 -6.00 5.15
C ASP A 114 0.57 -6.90 4.39
N ASN A 115 0.82 -8.21 4.42
CA ASN A 115 -0.10 -9.20 3.89
C ASN A 115 -1.50 -9.09 4.55
N VAL A 116 -1.58 -8.57 5.77
CA VAL A 116 -2.84 -8.29 6.49
C VAL A 116 -3.45 -6.95 6.07
N ARG A 117 -2.63 -5.93 5.76
CA ARG A 117 -3.10 -4.56 5.48
C ARG A 117 -3.24 -4.24 3.99
N CYS A 118 -2.90 -5.17 3.10
CA CYS A 118 -2.83 -4.91 1.66
C CYS A 118 -4.13 -4.35 1.05
N ALA A 119 -5.28 -4.82 1.52
CA ALA A 119 -6.59 -4.30 1.12
C ALA A 119 -6.80 -2.84 1.55
N ALA A 120 -6.44 -2.50 2.79
CA ALA A 120 -6.57 -1.15 3.34
C ALA A 120 -5.71 -0.13 2.59
N ALA A 121 -4.48 -0.52 2.26
CA ALA A 121 -3.58 0.32 1.50
C ALA A 121 -3.94 0.43 0.02
N THR A 122 -4.51 -0.62 -0.58
CA THR A 122 -5.13 -0.56 -1.92
C THR A 122 -6.24 0.49 -1.96
N VAL A 123 -7.07 0.53 -0.92
CA VAL A 123 -8.14 1.53 -0.78
C VAL A 123 -7.60 2.94 -0.55
N LEU A 124 -6.54 3.11 0.27
CA LEU A 124 -5.87 4.40 0.44
C LEU A 124 -5.29 4.92 -0.88
N ASN A 125 -4.59 4.07 -1.63
CA ASN A 125 -4.03 4.44 -2.94
C ASN A 125 -5.13 4.81 -3.93
N ALA A 126 -6.26 4.10 -3.91
CA ALA A 126 -7.42 4.46 -4.71
C ALA A 126 -7.98 5.85 -4.36
N TYR A 127 -8.13 6.14 -3.07
CA TYR A 127 -8.60 7.43 -2.58
C TYR A 127 -7.68 8.58 -3.06
N LEU A 128 -6.37 8.42 -2.89
CA LEU A 128 -5.39 9.42 -3.34
C LEU A 128 -5.42 9.60 -4.86
N LEU A 129 -5.43 8.50 -5.62
CA LEU A 129 -5.50 8.51 -7.08
C LEU A 129 -6.74 9.25 -7.59
N LEU A 130 -7.89 9.07 -6.94
CA LEU A 130 -9.15 9.75 -7.31
C LEU A 130 -9.17 11.23 -6.94
N GLY A 131 -8.13 11.75 -6.26
CA GLY A 131 -8.00 13.15 -5.86
C GLY A 131 -8.44 13.44 -4.43
N GLY A 132 -8.58 12.40 -3.60
CA GLY A 132 -8.79 12.56 -2.17
C GLY A 132 -7.60 13.21 -1.49
N LYS A 133 -7.86 13.99 -0.44
CA LYS A 133 -6.83 14.68 0.32
C LYS A 133 -6.48 13.90 1.58
N PHE A 134 -5.20 13.59 1.74
CA PHE A 134 -4.74 12.82 2.89
C PHE A 134 -5.07 13.50 4.23
N GLU A 135 -4.98 14.83 4.30
CA GLU A 135 -5.22 15.65 5.49
C GLU A 135 -6.62 15.45 6.13
N ASP A 136 -7.60 15.00 5.34
CA ASP A 136 -8.97 14.73 5.80
C ASP A 136 -9.09 13.38 6.53
N LEU A 137 -8.17 12.44 6.26
CA LEU A 137 -8.28 11.05 6.71
C LEU A 137 -8.09 10.87 8.22
N PRO A 138 -7.13 11.53 8.89
CA PRO A 138 -6.95 11.37 10.33
C PRO A 138 -8.22 11.71 11.10
N ALA A 139 -8.85 12.84 10.79
CA ALA A 139 -10.11 13.24 11.42
C ALA A 139 -11.24 12.25 11.09
N LYS A 140 -11.38 11.86 9.82
CA LYS A 140 -12.41 10.90 9.36
C LYS A 140 -12.29 9.53 10.04
N LEU A 141 -11.06 9.10 10.32
CA LEU A 141 -10.76 7.84 10.98
C LEU A 141 -10.62 7.98 12.51
N GLY A 142 -10.76 9.18 13.07
CA GLY A 142 -10.58 9.42 14.50
C GLY A 142 -9.16 9.11 14.99
N LEU A 143 -8.16 9.29 14.13
CA LEU A 143 -6.75 9.15 14.47
C LEU A 143 -6.22 10.45 15.08
N LYS A 144 -5.44 10.30 16.15
CA LYS A 144 -4.66 11.39 16.72
C LYS A 144 -3.24 11.27 16.19
N LEU A 145 -2.91 12.08 15.20
CA LEU A 145 -1.56 12.19 14.65
C LEU A 145 -0.94 13.52 15.11
N GLU A 146 0.38 13.56 15.21
CA GLU A 146 1.11 14.80 15.56
C GLU A 146 1.05 15.83 14.42
N SER A 147 0.99 15.36 13.17
CA SER A 147 0.72 16.15 11.96
C SER A 147 -0.28 15.42 11.06
N SER A 148 -1.07 16.18 10.30
CA SER A 148 -1.95 15.67 9.24
C SER A 148 -1.26 15.53 7.88
N ASP A 149 0.04 15.83 7.81
CA ASP A 149 0.83 15.70 6.58
C ASP A 149 0.92 14.25 6.11
N LEU A 150 1.01 14.06 4.80
CA LEU A 150 1.29 12.75 4.22
C LEU A 150 2.79 12.43 4.37
N THR A 151 3.12 11.77 5.48
CA THR A 151 4.41 11.10 5.71
C THR A 151 4.23 9.59 5.55
N TYR A 152 5.34 8.85 5.41
CA TYR A 152 5.27 7.38 5.35
C TYR A 152 4.65 6.78 6.62
N GLY A 153 5.05 7.28 7.78
CA GLY A 153 4.53 6.81 9.06
C GLY A 153 3.06 7.14 9.25
N ASN A 154 2.60 8.30 8.76
CA ASN A 154 1.18 8.63 8.78
C ASN A 154 0.38 7.77 7.79
N ALA A 155 0.93 7.47 6.61
CA ALA A 155 0.31 6.56 5.66
C ALA A 155 0.12 5.16 6.28
N HIS A 156 1.14 4.61 6.93
CA HIS A 156 1.06 3.31 7.63
C HIS A 156 -0.02 3.31 8.73
N ARG A 157 -0.09 4.38 9.54
CA ARG A 157 -1.13 4.51 10.59
C ARG A 157 -2.54 4.65 10.03
N VAL A 158 -2.71 5.36 8.92
CA VAL A 158 -3.99 5.43 8.21
C VAL A 158 -4.38 4.08 7.64
N GLN A 159 -3.46 3.34 7.03
CA GLN A 159 -3.69 1.98 6.53
C GLN A 159 -4.11 1.04 7.66
N GLU A 160 -3.41 1.07 8.80
CA GLU A 160 -3.77 0.30 9.99
C GLU A 160 -5.17 0.67 10.49
N ALA A 161 -5.51 1.96 10.56
CA ALA A 161 -6.81 2.41 11.02
C ALA A 161 -7.96 1.99 10.09
N ILE A 162 -7.73 2.03 8.77
CA ILE A 162 -8.67 1.50 7.78
C ILE A 162 -8.85 0.00 8.01
N TYR A 163 -7.75 -0.75 8.18
CA TYR A 163 -7.79 -2.19 8.44
C TYR A 163 -8.59 -2.50 9.71
N LEU A 164 -8.23 -1.92 10.85
CA LEU A 164 -8.87 -2.19 12.14
C LEU A 164 -10.37 -1.85 12.16
N LYS A 165 -10.79 -0.79 11.46
CA LYS A 165 -12.21 -0.40 11.40
C LYS A 165 -13.01 -1.23 10.41
N ALA A 166 -12.38 -1.72 9.35
CA ALA A 166 -13.04 -2.52 8.33
C ALA A 166 -13.06 -4.02 8.65
N ASN A 167 -12.10 -4.51 9.45
CA ASN A 167 -12.00 -5.91 9.88
C ASN A 167 -13.04 -6.24 10.96
N VAL A 168 -14.29 -6.45 10.55
CA VAL A 168 -15.41 -6.77 11.43
C VAL A 168 -15.46 -8.24 11.83
N ASN A 169 -14.82 -9.12 11.05
CA ASN A 169 -14.77 -10.56 11.29
C ASN A 169 -13.62 -10.97 12.22
N GLY A 170 -12.65 -10.08 12.45
CA GLY A 170 -11.50 -10.31 13.33
C GLY A 170 -10.43 -11.26 12.77
N GLY A 171 -10.53 -11.62 11.49
CA GLY A 171 -9.56 -12.47 10.80
C GLY A 171 -8.31 -11.70 10.37
N ASP A 172 -7.28 -12.44 9.93
CA ASP A 172 -6.13 -11.84 9.27
C ASP A 172 -6.52 -11.41 7.85
N GLY A 173 -6.17 -10.17 7.49
CA GLY A 173 -6.59 -9.53 6.25
C GLY A 173 -7.98 -8.90 6.36
N LEU A 174 -8.30 -7.98 5.45
CA LEU A 174 -9.71 -7.64 5.21
C LEU A 174 -10.29 -8.75 4.37
N ASN A 175 -11.30 -9.45 4.88
CA ASN A 175 -11.97 -10.53 4.20
C ASN A 175 -12.34 -10.06 2.79
N ILE A 176 -11.63 -10.70 1.87
CA ILE A 176 -11.70 -10.47 0.45
C ILE A 176 -12.95 -11.18 -0.12
N SER A 177 -13.47 -12.18 0.60
CA SER A 177 -14.63 -12.98 0.24
C SER A 177 -15.75 -12.91 1.27
N ASP A 178 -16.82 -12.21 0.93
CA ASP A 178 -18.13 -12.83 1.01
C ASP A 178 -19.06 -12.13 0.03
N SER A 179 -19.23 -12.72 -1.14
CA SER A 179 -20.32 -12.49 -2.11
C SER A 179 -20.48 -11.06 -2.61
N ASN A 180 -19.98 -10.75 -3.80
CA ASN A 180 -20.73 -9.75 -4.55
C ASN A 180 -22.21 -10.19 -4.60
N ARG A 181 -23.12 -9.33 -4.18
CA ARG A 181 -24.56 -9.61 -4.23
C ARG A 181 -25.08 -9.21 -5.59
N TYR A 182 -26.03 -9.96 -6.10
CA TYR A 182 -26.68 -9.64 -7.35
C TYR A 182 -28.06 -10.28 -7.40
N ASP A 183 -28.95 -9.64 -8.13
CA ASP A 183 -30.24 -10.20 -8.49
C ASP A 183 -30.14 -10.97 -9.80
N PHE A 184 -31.06 -11.91 -9.98
CA PHE A 184 -31.12 -12.70 -11.20
C PHE A 184 -32.49 -12.58 -11.85
N GLN A 185 -32.51 -12.07 -13.08
CA GLN A 185 -33.74 -11.88 -13.83
C GLN A 185 -33.52 -12.31 -15.29
N ILE A 186 -34.37 -13.22 -15.77
CA ILE A 186 -34.38 -13.72 -17.16
C ILE A 186 -32.96 -14.14 -17.62
N GLY A 187 -32.31 -15.00 -16.85
CA GLY A 187 -30.98 -15.53 -17.22
C GLY A 187 -29.81 -14.56 -17.01
N ARG A 188 -30.05 -13.36 -16.47
CA ARG A 188 -29.03 -12.30 -16.35
C ARG A 188 -28.79 -11.86 -14.93
N ILE A 189 -27.53 -11.53 -14.65
CA ILE A 189 -27.12 -10.81 -13.45
C ILE A 189 -27.62 -9.37 -13.56
N THR A 190 -28.27 -8.88 -12.51
CA THR A 190 -28.79 -7.53 -12.40
C THR A 190 -28.43 -6.96 -11.02
N ARG A 191 -28.30 -5.63 -10.92
CA ARG A 191 -27.94 -4.91 -9.68
C ARG A 191 -26.75 -5.53 -8.91
N PRO A 192 -25.58 -5.72 -9.56
CA PRO A 192 -24.43 -6.27 -8.87
C PRO A 192 -23.90 -5.27 -7.83
N GLU A 193 -23.55 -5.76 -6.66
CA GLU A 193 -23.12 -4.99 -5.49
C GLU A 193 -21.89 -5.66 -4.86
N VAL A 194 -20.86 -4.88 -4.54
CA VAL A 194 -19.72 -5.36 -3.74
C VAL A 194 -20.14 -5.34 -2.28
N VAL A 195 -19.84 -6.39 -1.51
CA VAL A 195 -20.02 -6.41 -0.05
C VAL A 195 -18.75 -6.94 0.63
N GLY A 196 -18.75 -6.98 1.96
CA GLY A 196 -17.60 -7.41 2.75
C GLY A 196 -16.67 -6.27 3.16
N GLU A 197 -15.56 -6.63 3.79
CA GLU A 197 -14.68 -5.69 4.50
C GLU A 197 -13.93 -4.75 3.57
N SER A 198 -13.61 -5.21 2.36
CA SER A 198 -13.01 -4.36 1.31
C SER A 198 -13.95 -3.21 0.89
N ARG A 199 -15.27 -3.42 0.88
CA ARG A 199 -16.24 -2.34 0.70
C ARG A 199 -16.31 -1.43 1.92
N ILE A 200 -16.31 -2.01 3.13
CA ILE A 200 -16.34 -1.20 4.36
C ILE A 200 -15.15 -0.24 4.37
N ALA A 201 -13.95 -0.73 4.04
CA ALA A 201 -12.76 0.09 3.87
C ALA A 201 -12.96 1.21 2.84
N ALA A 202 -13.48 0.91 1.64
CA ALA A 202 -13.78 1.92 0.63
C ALA A 202 -14.77 2.99 1.13
N ASN A 203 -15.83 2.57 1.81
CA ASN A 203 -16.85 3.45 2.37
C ASN A 203 -16.31 4.35 3.50
N LEU A 204 -15.38 3.85 4.33
CA LEU A 204 -14.69 4.67 5.33
C LEU A 204 -13.97 5.86 4.68
N LEU A 205 -13.49 5.71 3.44
CA LEU A 205 -12.86 6.78 2.68
C LEU A 205 -13.86 7.58 1.82
N GLY A 206 -15.15 7.25 1.84
CA GLY A 206 -16.19 7.92 1.04
C GLY A 206 -16.17 7.52 -0.44
N LEU A 207 -15.54 6.40 -0.76
CA LEU A 207 -15.54 5.82 -2.10
C LEU A 207 -16.78 4.94 -2.29
N LYS A 208 -17.35 4.97 -3.50
CA LYS A 208 -18.33 4.00 -3.99
C LYS A 208 -17.62 2.83 -4.65
N THR A 209 -18.14 1.63 -4.42
CA THR A 209 -17.71 0.40 -5.09
C THR A 209 -18.66 0.06 -6.23
N HIS A 210 -18.10 -0.36 -7.37
CA HIS A 210 -18.84 -0.74 -8.57
C HIS A 210 -18.50 -2.19 -8.92
N ALA A 211 -19.42 -3.12 -8.66
CA ALA A 211 -19.17 -4.53 -8.96
C ALA A 211 -19.06 -4.74 -10.48
N LEU A 212 -17.94 -5.31 -10.92
CA LEU A 212 -17.67 -5.58 -12.34
C LEU A 212 -17.77 -7.07 -12.58
N MET A 213 -18.93 -7.48 -13.10
CA MET A 213 -19.24 -8.89 -13.38
C MET A 213 -19.57 -9.10 -14.85
N GLY A 214 -19.41 -10.34 -15.29
CA GLY A 214 -20.02 -10.78 -16.53
C GLY A 214 -21.55 -10.90 -16.45
N PRO A 215 -22.20 -11.17 -17.58
CA PRO A 215 -23.65 -10.98 -17.74
C PRO A 215 -24.52 -12.06 -17.09
N THR A 216 -23.97 -13.26 -16.82
CA THR A 216 -24.70 -14.41 -16.29
C THR A 216 -23.88 -15.11 -15.19
N ARG A 217 -24.49 -16.06 -14.47
CA ARG A 217 -23.82 -16.82 -13.41
C ARG A 217 -22.67 -17.67 -13.95
N GLU A 218 -22.89 -18.32 -15.09
CA GLU A 218 -21.92 -19.18 -15.77
C GLU A 218 -20.76 -18.38 -16.35
N LYS A 219 -21.02 -17.11 -16.68
CA LYS A 219 -20.08 -16.18 -17.31
C LYS A 219 -19.65 -15.05 -16.37
N MET A 220 -19.73 -15.25 -15.05
CA MET A 220 -19.50 -14.18 -14.06
C MET A 220 -18.12 -13.53 -14.18
N THR A 221 -17.11 -14.28 -14.64
CA THR A 221 -15.75 -13.77 -14.86
C THR A 221 -15.55 -13.14 -16.25
N GLU A 222 -16.48 -13.29 -17.19
CA GLU A 222 -16.45 -12.60 -18.50
C GLU A 222 -16.89 -11.13 -18.36
N ARG A 223 -16.11 -10.33 -17.62
CA ARG A 223 -16.50 -8.98 -17.17
C ARG A 223 -16.06 -7.83 -18.08
N GLU A 224 -15.43 -8.12 -19.21
CA GLU A 224 -14.93 -7.08 -20.15
C GLU A 224 -15.99 -6.03 -20.52
N PRO A 225 -17.27 -6.38 -20.81
CA PRO A 225 -18.30 -5.38 -21.09
C PRO A 225 -18.56 -4.43 -19.90
N ALA A 226 -18.59 -4.95 -18.67
CA ALA A 226 -18.80 -4.15 -17.47
C ALA A 226 -17.60 -3.22 -17.20
N VAL A 227 -16.37 -3.70 -17.39
CA VAL A 227 -15.17 -2.86 -17.27
C VAL A 227 -15.18 -1.73 -18.31
N LYS A 228 -15.53 -2.02 -19.56
CA LYS A 228 -15.64 -0.99 -20.62
C LYS A 228 -16.72 0.04 -20.30
N ALA A 229 -17.88 -0.38 -19.81
CA ALA A 229 -18.95 0.53 -19.41
C ALA A 229 -18.50 1.43 -18.24
N TYR A 230 -17.79 0.87 -17.26
CA TYR A 230 -17.23 1.62 -16.14
C TYR A 230 -16.21 2.67 -16.60
N LEU A 231 -15.28 2.30 -17.50
CA LEU A 231 -14.29 3.22 -18.09
C LEU A 231 -14.93 4.36 -18.89
N ALA A 232 -16.03 4.09 -19.60
CA ALA A 232 -16.75 5.11 -20.34
C ALA A 232 -17.34 6.19 -19.42
N GLN A 233 -17.75 5.81 -18.21
CA GLN A 233 -18.28 6.73 -17.19
C GLN A 233 -17.16 7.36 -16.34
N ASN A 234 -16.01 6.68 -16.22
CA ASN A 234 -14.89 7.09 -15.39
C ASN A 234 -13.60 7.08 -16.23
N PRO A 235 -13.32 8.13 -17.02
CA PRO A 235 -12.11 8.21 -17.85
C PRO A 235 -10.82 8.12 -17.04
N LYS A 236 -10.87 8.58 -15.79
CA LYS A 236 -9.88 8.35 -14.75
C LYS A 236 -10.44 7.32 -13.77
N ALA A 237 -9.99 6.09 -13.90
CA ALA A 237 -10.61 4.94 -13.25
C ALA A 237 -9.63 4.26 -12.31
N VAL A 238 -10.11 3.89 -11.12
CA VAL A 238 -9.38 3.01 -10.22
C VAL A 238 -10.13 1.69 -10.09
N PHE A 239 -9.38 0.59 -10.13
CA PHE A 239 -9.87 -0.77 -9.92
C PHE A 239 -9.18 -1.36 -8.70
N TYR A 240 -9.97 -1.98 -7.83
CA TYR A 240 -9.49 -2.87 -6.79
C TYR A 240 -9.50 -4.29 -7.34
N LEU A 241 -8.39 -5.00 -7.19
CA LEU A 241 -8.24 -6.39 -7.63
C LEU A 241 -7.72 -7.25 -6.51
N THR A 242 -8.17 -8.49 -6.52
CA THR A 242 -7.60 -9.55 -5.69
C THR A 242 -6.76 -10.44 -6.56
N VAL A 243 -5.56 -10.75 -6.09
CA VAL A 243 -4.54 -11.45 -6.86
C VAL A 243 -3.91 -12.54 -6.01
N GLN A 244 -3.17 -13.43 -6.68
CA GLN A 244 -2.24 -14.30 -6.00
C GLN A 244 -0.98 -13.50 -5.67
N GLY A 245 -0.60 -13.47 -4.39
CA GLY A 245 0.61 -12.81 -3.92
C GLY A 245 1.88 -13.54 -4.35
N GLY A 246 2.94 -12.77 -4.63
CA GLY A 246 4.25 -13.27 -5.05
C GLY A 246 4.74 -12.55 -6.32
N PRO A 247 6.07 -12.39 -6.52
CA PRO A 247 6.61 -11.80 -7.74
C PRO A 247 6.73 -12.87 -8.84
N PRO A 248 6.17 -12.66 -10.04
CA PRO A 248 5.33 -11.53 -10.44
C PRO A 248 3.87 -11.68 -9.97
N VAL A 249 3.21 -10.55 -9.69
CA VAL A 249 1.76 -10.52 -9.43
C VAL A 249 1.01 -11.08 -10.64
N ARG A 250 0.08 -11.99 -10.39
CA ARG A 250 -0.71 -12.67 -11.42
C ARG A 250 -2.18 -12.72 -11.05
N ALA A 251 -3.02 -12.83 -12.07
CA ALA A 251 -4.40 -13.15 -11.85
C ALA A 251 -4.52 -14.57 -11.28
N PRO A 252 -5.33 -14.77 -10.23
CA PRO A 252 -5.54 -16.07 -9.62
C PRO A 252 -6.38 -16.95 -10.55
N GLN A 253 -6.06 -18.24 -10.57
CA GLN A 253 -6.81 -19.30 -11.26
C GLN A 253 -7.84 -19.94 -10.32
N GLU A 254 -8.65 -20.87 -10.85
CA GLU A 254 -9.85 -21.44 -10.21
C GLU A 254 -9.62 -22.11 -8.84
N TYR A 255 -8.36 -22.43 -8.49
CA TYR A 255 -7.97 -23.04 -7.22
C TYR A 255 -6.91 -22.26 -6.44
N ASP A 256 -6.52 -21.07 -6.91
CA ASP A 256 -5.52 -20.26 -6.23
C ASP A 256 -6.11 -19.55 -5.01
N LYS A 257 -5.27 -19.33 -3.99
CA LYS A 257 -5.63 -18.48 -2.86
C LYS A 257 -5.63 -17.01 -3.29
N TYR A 258 -6.72 -16.30 -3.01
CA TYR A 258 -6.80 -14.84 -3.12
C TYR A 258 -6.25 -14.21 -1.84
N ASN A 259 -4.94 -14.04 -1.76
CA ASN A 259 -4.25 -13.62 -0.53
C ASN A 259 -3.59 -12.24 -0.62
N HIS A 260 -3.80 -11.51 -1.72
CA HIS A 260 -3.25 -10.18 -1.90
C HIS A 260 -4.22 -9.26 -2.64
N ALA A 261 -4.13 -7.97 -2.36
CA ALA A 261 -4.94 -6.93 -2.98
C ALA A 261 -4.05 -5.88 -3.66
N VAL A 262 -4.43 -5.50 -4.88
CA VAL A 262 -3.68 -4.53 -5.69
C VAL A 262 -4.61 -3.52 -6.34
N THR A 263 -4.03 -2.38 -6.72
CA THR A 263 -4.75 -1.34 -7.47
C THR A 263 -4.35 -1.40 -8.94
N VAL A 264 -5.32 -1.34 -9.85
CA VAL A 264 -5.06 -0.97 -11.24
C VAL A 264 -5.65 0.41 -11.49
N TYR A 265 -4.83 1.32 -12.01
CA TYR A 265 -5.22 2.68 -12.35
C TYR A 265 -5.24 2.88 -13.86
N HIS A 266 -6.28 3.55 -14.35
CA HIS A 266 -6.42 3.95 -15.74
C HIS A 266 -6.50 5.46 -15.87
N GLU A 267 -5.65 6.02 -16.72
CA GLU A 267 -5.72 7.43 -17.12
C GLU A 267 -5.13 7.60 -18.53
N LYS A 268 -5.81 8.39 -19.38
CA LYS A 268 -5.33 8.74 -20.73
C LYS A 268 -4.96 7.52 -21.59
N GLY A 269 -5.77 6.45 -21.50
CA GLY A 269 -5.57 5.22 -22.29
C GLY A 269 -4.44 4.32 -21.81
N LYS A 270 -3.81 4.62 -20.67
CA LYS A 270 -2.74 3.82 -20.07
C LYS A 270 -3.23 3.17 -18.79
N PHE A 271 -2.76 1.95 -18.55
CA PHE A 271 -3.03 1.20 -17.33
C PHE A 271 -1.74 1.07 -16.51
N TYR A 272 -1.88 1.16 -15.20
CA TYR A 272 -0.79 1.06 -14.25
C TYR A 272 -1.19 0.11 -13.12
N LEU A 273 -0.32 -0.83 -12.79
CA LEU A 273 -0.43 -1.66 -11.60
C LEU A 273 0.30 -0.96 -10.45
N LEU A 274 -0.42 -0.75 -9.35
CA LEU A 274 0.17 -0.50 -8.05
C LEU A 274 0.12 -1.80 -7.27
N ASP A 275 1.22 -2.56 -7.41
CA ASP A 275 1.52 -3.62 -6.48
C ASP A 275 2.32 -3.03 -5.35
N THR A 276 1.71 -3.18 -4.22
CA THR A 276 2.04 -2.52 -3.01
C THR A 276 2.78 -3.51 -2.11
N GLY A 277 2.64 -4.81 -2.27
CA GLY A 277 3.46 -5.80 -1.53
C GLY A 277 4.95 -5.85 -1.93
N VAL A 278 5.45 -4.89 -2.71
CA VAL A 278 6.84 -4.81 -3.17
C VAL A 278 7.63 -3.81 -2.31
N ASN A 279 8.91 -4.09 -2.10
CA ASN A 279 9.90 -3.22 -1.45
C ASN A 279 10.24 -1.97 -2.30
N ASP A 280 9.22 -1.17 -2.61
CA ASP A 280 9.27 -0.01 -3.49
C ASP A 280 8.94 1.32 -2.76
N ASN A 281 8.63 1.26 -1.46
CA ASN A 281 8.41 2.44 -0.61
C ASN A 281 9.60 3.40 -0.69
N GLY A 282 9.31 4.69 -0.88
CA GLY A 282 10.34 5.72 -1.03
C GLY A 282 11.04 5.76 -2.39
N ALA A 283 11.02 4.69 -3.17
CA ALA A 283 11.80 4.57 -4.40
C ALA A 283 11.11 5.11 -5.67
N GLY A 284 9.85 5.54 -5.59
CA GLY A 284 9.13 6.15 -6.73
C GLY A 284 8.81 5.15 -7.85
N ARG A 285 8.77 3.87 -7.54
CA ARG A 285 8.65 2.76 -8.51
C ARG A 285 7.56 1.75 -8.17
N ALA A 286 6.70 2.05 -7.19
CA ALA A 286 5.57 1.19 -6.81
C ALA A 286 4.52 1.07 -7.92
N MET A 287 4.55 2.00 -8.88
CA MET A 287 3.67 2.01 -10.05
C MET A 287 4.37 1.44 -11.29
N LYS A 288 3.76 0.41 -11.89
CA LYS A 288 4.29 -0.28 -13.08
C LYS A 288 3.30 -0.19 -14.24
N PRO A 289 3.70 0.29 -15.43
CA PRO A 289 2.81 0.29 -16.59
C PRO A 289 2.43 -1.15 -16.96
N LEU A 290 1.17 -1.36 -17.33
CA LEU A 290 0.65 -2.64 -17.81
C LEU A 290 0.59 -2.66 -19.33
N ASN A 291 1.05 -3.77 -19.92
CA ASN A 291 0.83 -4.04 -21.34
C ASN A 291 -0.60 -4.63 -21.57
N PRO A 292 -1.09 -4.68 -22.82
CA PRO A 292 -2.44 -5.18 -23.10
C PRO A 292 -2.72 -6.60 -22.63
N ALA A 293 -1.74 -7.49 -22.65
CA ALA A 293 -1.89 -8.86 -22.17
C ALA A 293 -2.09 -8.90 -20.65
N GLN A 294 -1.33 -8.11 -19.90
CA GLN A 294 -1.49 -7.98 -18.45
C GLN A 294 -2.81 -7.31 -18.07
N VAL A 295 -3.27 -6.32 -18.84
CA VAL A 295 -4.59 -5.72 -18.63
C VAL A 295 -5.69 -6.77 -18.81
N LYS A 296 -5.60 -7.59 -19.87
CA LYS A 296 -6.54 -8.68 -20.10
C LYS A 296 -6.51 -9.69 -18.95
N GLU A 297 -5.33 -10.14 -18.56
CA GLU A 297 -5.15 -11.09 -17.46
C GLU A 297 -5.75 -10.56 -16.15
N LEU A 298 -5.37 -9.35 -15.73
CA LEU A 298 -5.72 -8.80 -14.43
C LEU A 298 -7.15 -8.28 -14.34
N LEU A 299 -7.68 -7.61 -15.37
CA LEU A 299 -9.02 -7.02 -15.32
C LEU A 299 -10.10 -7.94 -15.90
N TYR A 300 -9.81 -8.66 -16.99
CA TYR A 300 -10.84 -9.40 -17.73
C TYR A 300 -10.87 -10.87 -17.33
N ASP A 301 -9.72 -11.54 -17.27
CA ASP A 301 -9.67 -12.99 -17.04
C ASP A 301 -9.58 -13.38 -15.56
N ASN A 302 -9.29 -12.42 -14.67
CA ASN A 302 -9.06 -12.64 -13.24
C ASN A 302 -10.25 -13.34 -12.56
N LYS A 303 -10.00 -14.51 -11.96
CA LYS A 303 -11.05 -15.31 -11.29
C LYS A 303 -11.39 -14.84 -9.89
N GLY A 304 -10.54 -13.98 -9.32
CA GLY A 304 -10.82 -13.24 -8.11
C GLY A 304 -11.76 -12.06 -8.32
N TYR A 305 -11.80 -11.18 -7.33
CA TYR A 305 -12.66 -10.02 -7.28
C TYR A 305 -12.02 -8.84 -8.00
N VAL A 306 -12.84 -8.21 -8.85
CA VAL A 306 -12.49 -6.97 -9.55
C VAL A 306 -13.68 -6.03 -9.40
N PHE A 307 -13.44 -4.83 -8.88
CA PHE A 307 -14.46 -3.79 -8.82
C PHE A 307 -13.87 -2.40 -9.04
N GLY A 308 -14.69 -1.50 -9.58
CA GLY A 308 -14.35 -0.10 -9.76
C GLY A 308 -14.51 0.68 -8.46
N LEU A 309 -13.68 1.71 -8.28
CA LEU A 309 -13.75 2.67 -7.18
C LEU A 309 -13.90 4.10 -7.74
N SER A 310 -14.88 4.84 -7.24
CA SER A 310 -15.11 6.26 -7.56
C SER A 310 -15.46 7.04 -6.29
N PHE A 311 -15.41 8.37 -6.32
CA PHE A 311 -16.11 9.14 -5.29
C PHE A 311 -17.62 9.01 -5.42
N ALA A 312 -18.33 9.18 -4.31
CA ALA A 312 -19.75 9.48 -4.38
C ALA A 312 -19.94 10.83 -5.07
N GLU A 313 -20.79 10.90 -6.10
CA GLU A 313 -21.23 12.20 -6.63
C GLU A 313 -21.73 13.07 -5.47
N PRO A 314 -21.41 14.38 -5.43
CA PRO A 314 -22.05 15.27 -4.50
C PRO A 314 -23.56 15.16 -4.71
N ALA A 315 -24.31 14.91 -3.64
CA ALA A 315 -25.76 14.85 -3.71
C ALA A 315 -26.24 16.11 -4.43
N SER A 316 -26.83 15.95 -5.63
CA SER A 316 -27.35 17.09 -6.37
C SER A 316 -28.30 17.81 -5.43
N GLN A 317 -28.03 19.09 -5.14
CA GLN A 317 -28.96 19.91 -4.39
C GLN A 317 -30.33 19.74 -5.04
N ALA A 318 -31.27 19.15 -4.29
CA ALA A 318 -32.64 19.05 -4.72
C ALA A 318 -33.11 20.49 -4.97
N THR A 319 -33.24 20.86 -6.24
CA THR A 319 -33.96 22.06 -6.67
C THR A 319 -35.37 21.92 -6.11
N THR A 320 -35.59 22.53 -4.96
CA THR A 320 -36.92 22.82 -4.45
C THR A 320 -37.52 23.81 -5.44
N GLY A 321 -38.24 23.27 -6.41
CA GLY A 321 -39.12 24.04 -7.27
C GLY A 321 -40.13 24.75 -6.38
N ALA A 322 -39.90 26.04 -6.17
CA ALA A 322 -40.90 26.94 -5.64
C ALA A 322 -42.05 26.97 -6.65
N THR A 323 -43.12 26.24 -6.36
CA THR A 323 -44.40 26.41 -7.01
C THR A 323 -44.99 27.75 -6.55
N GLY A 324 -44.71 28.80 -7.32
CA GLY A 324 -45.55 30.00 -7.32
C GLY A 324 -46.96 29.60 -7.73
N LYS A 325 -47.92 29.78 -6.83
CA LYS A 325 -49.34 29.88 -7.20
C LYS A 325 -49.64 31.35 -7.56
N PRO A 326 -50.50 31.60 -8.56
CA PRO A 326 -51.06 32.93 -8.80
C PRO A 326 -51.95 33.41 -7.66
#